data_AF-A0A8C2FCR4-F1
#
_entry.id   AF-A0A8C2FCR4-F1
#
_cell.length_a   1.000
_cell.length_b   1.000
_cell.length_c   1.000
_cell.angle_alpha   90.00
_cell.angle_beta   90.00
_cell.angle_gamma   90.00
#
_symmetry.space_group_name_H-M   'P 1'
#
loop_
_entity.id
_entity.type
_entity.pdbx_description
1 polymer ?
#
loop_
_entity_poly.entity_id
_entity_poly.type
_entity_poly.pdbx_seq_one_letter_code
_entity_poly.pdbx_strand_id
1 'polypeptide(L)'
;ASENIGERERDCNSYGPEWQENPYPFTCTIDDPTKQTKFKGMKSYISYKLTPTHTQSQVNRRYKHFDWLYGRLVEKFPVISVPHIPEKQATGRFEEDFISKRRRGLIWWMNHMTSHPVLARCDVFQHFLTCSSTDEKSWKQGK
;
A
#
# COMPACT_ATOMS: atom_id res chain seq x y z
N ALA A 1 54.83 -1.43 -12.76
CA ALA A 1 54.43 -2.41 -11.72
C ALA A 1 53.86 -1.60 -10.56
N SER A 2 52.62 -1.74 -10.14
CA SER A 2 51.53 -2.65 -10.49
C SER A 2 50.27 -2.00 -9.94
N GLU A 3 49.22 -1.95 -10.76
CA GLU A 3 47.88 -1.55 -10.36
C GLU A 3 47.34 -2.56 -9.33
N ASN A 4 46.82 -2.08 -8.19
CA ASN A 4 46.02 -2.91 -7.29
C ASN A 4 44.56 -2.79 -7.71
N ILE A 5 44.18 -3.65 -8.66
CA ILE A 5 42.81 -3.92 -9.06
C ILE A 5 42.24 -4.96 -8.09
N GLY A 6 41.07 -4.64 -7.54
CA GLY A 6 40.01 -5.62 -7.29
C GLY A 6 40.13 -6.47 -6.03
N GLU A 7 39.39 -6.06 -4.99
CA GLU A 7 38.72 -6.98 -4.06
C GLU A 7 37.62 -6.19 -3.32
N ARG A 8 36.52 -5.89 -4.02
CA ARG A 8 35.24 -5.55 -3.40
C ARG A 8 34.15 -6.45 -3.94
N GLU A 9 34.30 -7.75 -3.72
CA GLU A 9 33.17 -8.67 -3.82
C GLU A 9 33.25 -9.67 -2.68
N ARG A 10 32.30 -9.51 -1.75
CA ARG A 10 31.45 -10.54 -1.13
C ARG A 10 30.93 -10.01 0.19
N ASP A 11 29.85 -9.25 0.12
CA ASP A 11 28.86 -9.27 1.20
C ASP A 11 27.68 -10.11 0.70
N CYS A 12 27.89 -11.42 0.59
CA CYS A 12 26.77 -12.35 0.66
C CYS A 12 26.46 -12.47 2.14
N ASN A 13 25.43 -11.74 2.58
CA ASN A 13 24.91 -11.82 3.94
C ASN A 13 24.79 -13.30 4.36
N SER A 14 25.12 -13.64 5.61
CA SER A 14 25.25 -15.03 6.09
C SER A 14 23.98 -15.89 5.95
N TYR A 15 22.87 -15.29 5.54
CA TYR A 15 21.54 -15.89 5.42
C TYR A 15 21.17 -16.30 3.98
N GLY A 16 22.09 -16.15 3.02
CA GLY A 16 21.87 -16.50 1.62
C GLY A 16 21.26 -15.36 0.79
N PRO A 17 20.63 -15.67 -0.35
CA PRO A 17 20.07 -14.65 -1.24
C PRO A 17 18.97 -13.85 -0.55
N GLU A 18 19.11 -12.53 -0.55
CA GLU A 18 18.13 -11.60 0.00
C GLU A 18 17.73 -10.53 -1.02
N TRP A 19 16.59 -9.89 -0.79
CA TRP A 19 16.18 -8.76 -1.59
C TRP A 19 17.08 -7.56 -1.31
N GLN A 20 17.56 -6.89 -2.36
CA GLN A 20 18.22 -5.60 -2.20
C GLN A 20 17.29 -4.62 -1.50
N GLU A 21 17.81 -3.96 -0.45
CA GLU A 21 17.06 -2.96 0.32
C GLU A 21 16.52 -1.82 -0.56
N ASN A 22 15.46 -1.18 -0.08
CA ASN A 22 14.91 -0.01 -0.74
C ASN A 22 15.80 1.22 -0.43
N PRO A 23 16.44 1.86 -1.43
CA PRO A 23 17.28 3.04 -1.21
C PRO A 23 16.48 4.27 -0.77
N TYR A 24 15.16 4.26 -0.94
CA TYR A 24 14.25 5.36 -0.56
C TYR A 24 13.13 4.83 0.35
N PRO A 25 13.44 4.46 1.60
CA PRO A 25 12.45 3.94 2.53
C PRO A 25 11.43 5.03 2.89
N PHE A 26 10.18 4.61 3.06
CA PHE A 26 9.11 5.48 3.51
C PHE A 26 8.10 4.69 4.33
N THR A 27 7.24 5.38 5.06
CA THR A 27 6.09 4.80 5.75
C THR A 27 4.82 5.50 5.28
N CYS A 28 3.65 4.93 5.57
CA CYS A 28 2.38 5.54 5.25
C CYS A 28 1.40 5.40 6.42
N THR A 29 0.92 6.53 6.94
CA THR A 29 -0.09 6.50 8.00
C THR A 29 -1.47 6.24 7.42
N ILE A 30 -2.34 5.63 8.23
CA ILE A 30 -3.77 5.50 7.95
C ILE A 30 -4.54 6.16 9.09
N ASP A 31 -5.12 7.31 8.80
CA ASP A 31 -5.86 8.11 9.78
C ASP A 31 -7.27 7.55 10.00
N ASP A 32 -8.06 8.24 10.80
CA ASP A 32 -9.40 7.83 11.17
C ASP A 32 -10.34 7.71 9.96
N PRO A 33 -11.26 6.72 10.02
CA PRO A 33 -12.19 6.45 8.94
C PRO A 33 -13.22 7.57 8.83
N THR A 34 -13.42 8.08 7.62
CA THR A 34 -14.43 9.11 7.33
C THR A 34 -15.55 8.53 6.48
N LYS A 35 -16.80 8.83 6.85
CA LYS A 35 -17.96 8.51 6.01
C LYS A 35 -18.04 9.53 4.88
N GLN A 36 -17.87 9.07 3.65
CA GLN A 36 -18.02 9.89 2.44
C GLN A 36 -19.28 9.50 1.68
N THR A 37 -19.86 10.48 0.98
CA THR A 37 -21.06 10.30 0.15
C THR A 37 -20.74 10.58 -1.32
N LYS A 38 -21.44 9.88 -2.21
CA LYS A 38 -21.42 10.07 -3.67
C LYS A 38 -22.85 10.27 -4.15
N PHE A 39 -22.99 10.78 -5.38
CA PHE A 39 -24.28 10.99 -6.05
C PHE A 39 -25.25 11.80 -5.18
N LYS A 40 -24.79 12.96 -4.69
CA LYS A 40 -25.57 13.87 -3.84
C LYS A 40 -26.22 13.17 -2.62
N GLY A 41 -25.49 12.27 -1.97
CA GLY A 41 -25.95 11.57 -0.75
C GLY A 41 -26.53 10.18 -0.98
N MET A 42 -26.82 9.79 -2.22
CA MET A 42 -27.47 8.51 -2.53
C MET A 42 -26.60 7.28 -2.21
N LYS A 43 -25.26 7.43 -2.15
CA LYS A 43 -24.36 6.33 -1.84
C LYS A 43 -23.29 6.72 -0.82
N SER A 44 -23.25 6.02 0.30
CA SER A 44 -22.23 6.22 1.35
C SER A 44 -21.20 5.08 1.41
N TYR A 45 -19.95 5.43 1.74
CA TYR A 45 -18.86 4.49 2.00
C TYR A 45 -17.89 5.03 3.06
N ILE A 46 -17.12 4.13 3.67
CA ILE A 46 -16.02 4.49 4.56
C ILE A 46 -14.74 4.66 3.74
N SER A 47 -14.07 5.79 3.96
CA SER A 47 -12.80 6.18 3.37
C SER A 47 -11.73 6.24 4.46
N TYR A 48 -10.51 5.85 4.10
CA TYR A 48 -9.32 5.96 4.93
C TYR A 48 -8.38 6.97 4.27
N LYS A 49 -7.90 7.94 5.05
CA LYS A 49 -6.93 8.93 4.58
C LYS A 49 -5.53 8.37 4.78
N LEU A 50 -4.77 8.35 3.69
CA LEU A 50 -3.41 7.82 3.64
C LEU A 50 -2.43 8.98 3.50
N THR A 51 -1.35 8.95 4.28
CA THR A 51 -0.28 9.97 4.23
C THR A 51 1.09 9.30 4.14
N PRO A 52 1.66 9.15 2.93
CA PRO A 52 3.01 8.66 2.75
C PRO A 52 4.04 9.70 3.20
N THR A 53 5.10 9.31 3.91
CA THR A 53 6.11 10.25 4.43
C THR A 53 6.96 10.90 3.33
N HIS A 54 7.16 10.22 2.20
CA HIS A 54 8.01 10.71 1.11
C HIS A 54 7.35 11.78 0.24
N THR A 55 6.01 11.79 0.11
CA THR A 55 5.28 12.83 -0.64
C THR A 55 4.52 13.80 0.26
N GLN A 56 4.22 13.41 1.50
CA GLN A 56 3.32 14.11 2.43
C GLN A 56 1.94 14.44 1.83
N SER A 57 1.61 13.83 0.69
CA SER A 57 0.39 14.10 -0.06
C SER A 57 -0.72 13.17 0.44
N GLN A 58 -1.82 13.77 0.88
CA GLN A 58 -2.93 13.01 1.44
C GLN A 58 -3.83 12.47 0.34
N VAL A 59 -4.13 11.17 0.38
CA VAL A 59 -5.08 10.53 -0.53
C VAL A 59 -6.16 9.78 0.22
N ASN A 60 -7.37 9.79 -0.31
CA ASN A 60 -8.50 9.04 0.25
C ASN A 60 -8.70 7.72 -0.49
N ARG A 61 -8.75 6.60 0.27
CA ARG A 61 -8.98 5.26 -0.25
C ARG A 61 -10.03 4.53 0.57
N ARG A 62 -11.03 3.97 -0.10
CA ARG A 62 -12.00 3.06 0.53
C ARG A 62 -11.50 1.62 0.45
N TYR A 63 -12.05 0.73 1.27
CA TYR A 63 -11.70 -0.69 1.28
C TYR A 63 -11.68 -1.34 -0.12
N LYS A 64 -12.65 -1.03 -0.98
CA LYS A 64 -12.69 -1.57 -2.37
C LYS A 64 -11.45 -1.19 -3.21
N HIS A 65 -10.76 -0.11 -2.89
CA HIS A 65 -9.51 0.26 -3.56
C HIS A 65 -8.34 -0.61 -3.09
N PHE A 66 -8.28 -0.94 -1.80
CA PHE A 66 -7.31 -1.89 -1.25
C PHE A 66 -7.52 -3.29 -1.84
N ASP A 67 -8.77 -3.74 -1.93
CA ASP A 67 -9.14 -5.02 -2.55
C ASP A 67 -8.69 -5.14 -4.01
N TRP A 68 -8.88 -4.08 -4.80
CA TRP A 68 -8.37 -4.02 -6.17
C TRP A 68 -6.84 -4.12 -6.23
N LEU A 69 -6.14 -3.34 -5.38
CA LEU A 69 -4.68 -3.35 -5.34
C LEU A 69 -4.15 -4.72 -4.92
N TYR A 70 -4.74 -5.34 -3.91
CA TYR A 70 -4.38 -6.68 -3.46
C TYR A 70 -4.47 -7.70 -4.61
N GLY A 71 -5.58 -7.71 -5.35
CA GLY A 71 -5.73 -8.59 -6.52
C GLY A 71 -4.65 -8.37 -7.58
N ARG A 72 -4.33 -7.11 -7.89
CA ARG A 72 -3.25 -6.76 -8.84
C ARG A 72 -1.87 -7.22 -8.37
N LEU A 73 -1.58 -7.12 -7.07
CA LEU A 73 -0.28 -7.51 -6.52
C LEU A 73 -0.11 -9.02 -6.50
N VAL A 74 -1.14 -9.77 -6.11
CA VAL A 74 -1.14 -11.24 -6.13
C VAL A 74 -0.95 -11.76 -7.56
N GLU A 75 -1.62 -11.14 -8.53
CA GLU A 75 -1.46 -11.46 -9.95
C GLU A 75 -0.05 -11.14 -10.48
N LYS A 76 0.52 -9.99 -10.07
CA LYS A 76 1.83 -9.52 -10.54
C LYS A 76 3.01 -10.27 -9.90
N PHE A 77 2.88 -10.73 -8.66
CA PHE A 77 3.97 -11.31 -7.90
C PHE A 77 3.64 -12.72 -7.38
N PRO A 78 3.66 -13.75 -8.25
CA PRO A 78 3.28 -15.11 -7.87
C PRO A 78 4.22 -15.75 -6.84
N VAL A 79 5.45 -15.24 -6.69
CA VAL A 79 6.48 -15.75 -5.77
C VAL A 79 6.71 -14.86 -4.55
N ILE A 80 6.03 -13.71 -4.46
CA ILE A 80 6.09 -12.85 -3.29
C ILE A 80 4.82 -13.06 -2.49
N SER A 81 4.97 -13.37 -1.19
CA SER A 81 3.83 -13.48 -0.29
C SER A 81 3.24 -12.09 -0.01
N VAL A 82 2.26 -11.68 -0.82
CA VAL A 82 1.53 -10.42 -0.60
C VAL A 82 0.68 -10.55 0.67
N PRO A 83 0.81 -9.65 1.66
CA PRO A 83 0.03 -9.73 2.89
C PRO A 83 -1.47 -9.63 2.59
N HIS A 84 -2.28 -10.46 3.25
CA HIS A 84 -3.72 -10.47 3.07
C HIS A 84 -4.35 -9.22 3.68
N ILE A 85 -5.34 -8.64 3.00
CA ILE A 85 -6.14 -7.54 3.56
C ILE A 85 -7.22 -8.07 4.53
N PRO A 86 -7.74 -7.24 5.46
CA PRO A 86 -8.83 -7.63 6.35
C PRO A 86 -10.08 -8.06 5.58
N GLU A 87 -10.95 -8.84 6.21
CA GLU A 87 -12.11 -9.44 5.53
C GLU A 87 -13.11 -8.44 4.93
N LYS A 88 -13.75 -8.92 3.85
CA LYS A 88 -14.93 -8.28 3.27
C LYS A 88 -16.12 -8.56 4.18
N GLN A 89 -16.85 -7.51 4.52
CA GLN A 89 -18.12 -7.62 5.23
C GLN A 89 -19.14 -6.72 4.54
N ALA A 90 -20.29 -7.31 4.19
CA ALA A 90 -21.38 -6.63 3.51
C ALA A 90 -22.37 -5.99 4.51
N THR A 91 -22.74 -6.73 5.54
CA THR A 91 -23.58 -6.30 6.68
C THR A 91 -22.73 -5.62 7.76
N GLY A 92 -23.30 -4.73 8.55
CA GLY A 92 -22.57 -4.05 9.64
C GLY A 92 -21.39 -3.16 9.18
N ARG A 93 -21.28 -2.84 7.89
CA ARG A 93 -20.12 -2.09 7.33
C ARG A 93 -19.94 -0.66 7.87
N PHE A 94 -20.92 -0.17 8.63
CA PHE A 94 -20.91 1.13 9.27
C PHE A 94 -20.82 1.05 10.80
N GLU A 95 -20.74 -0.15 11.37
CA GLU A 95 -20.55 -0.36 12.80
C GLU A 95 -19.15 0.06 13.21
N GLU A 96 -19.04 0.75 14.34
CA GLU A 96 -17.79 1.34 14.81
C GLU A 96 -16.72 0.28 15.10
N ASP A 97 -17.10 -0.79 15.80
CA ASP A 97 -16.19 -1.92 16.10
C ASP A 97 -15.62 -2.54 14.83
N PHE A 98 -16.46 -2.70 13.82
CA PHE A 98 -16.05 -3.24 12.53
C PHE A 98 -15.08 -2.31 11.82
N ILE A 99 -15.41 -1.02 11.76
CA ILE A 99 -14.59 0.01 11.15
C ILE A 99 -13.21 0.08 11.84
N SER A 100 -13.18 0.05 13.17
CA SER A 100 -11.97 0.10 14.00
C SER A 100 -11.11 -1.15 13.82
N LYS A 101 -11.71 -2.35 13.85
CA LYS A 101 -11.02 -3.62 13.58
C LYS A 101 -10.40 -3.61 12.18
N ARG A 102 -11.15 -3.19 11.16
CA ARG A 102 -10.66 -3.07 9.79
C ARG A 102 -9.53 -2.06 9.67
N ARG A 103 -9.64 -0.88 10.28
CA ARG A 103 -8.58 0.14 10.27
C ARG A 103 -7.26 -0.42 10.81
N ARG A 104 -7.30 -1.07 11.96
CA ARG A 104 -6.11 -1.71 12.56
C ARG A 104 -5.47 -2.73 11.63
N GLY A 105 -6.28 -3.57 10.98
CA GLY A 105 -5.78 -4.54 9.99
C GLY A 105 -5.19 -3.88 8.75
N LEU A 106 -5.77 -2.78 8.26
CA LEU A 106 -5.22 -2.01 7.14
C LEU A 106 -3.91 -1.30 7.51
N ILE A 107 -3.77 -0.81 8.75
CA ILE A 107 -2.51 -0.24 9.25
C ILE A 107 -1.40 -1.29 9.23
N TRP A 108 -1.67 -2.47 9.78
CA TRP A 108 -0.71 -3.57 9.78
C TRP A 108 -0.31 -3.97 8.35
N TRP A 109 -1.30 -4.10 7.46
CA TRP A 109 -1.08 -4.41 6.05
C TRP A 109 -0.21 -3.34 5.37
N MET A 110 -0.50 -2.05 5.58
CA MET A 110 0.25 -0.95 4.99
C MET A 110 1.70 -0.94 5.47
N ASN A 111 1.94 -1.15 6.76
CA ASN A 111 3.29 -1.20 7.32
C ASN A 111 4.12 -2.31 6.66
N HIS A 112 3.53 -3.48 6.45
CA HIS A 112 4.17 -4.61 5.77
C HIS A 112 4.46 -4.30 4.29
N MET A 113 3.54 -3.62 3.61
CA MET A 113 3.72 -3.21 2.23
C MET A 113 4.86 -2.19 2.07
N THR A 114 4.95 -1.21 2.97
CA THR A 114 5.99 -0.17 2.92
C THR A 114 7.37 -0.67 3.35
N SER A 115 7.45 -1.71 4.18
CA SER A 115 8.73 -2.31 4.59
C SER A 115 9.30 -3.29 3.56
N HIS A 116 8.47 -3.86 2.68
CA HIS A 116 8.93 -4.85 1.71
C HIS A 116 9.64 -4.18 0.51
N PRO A 117 10.91 -4.51 0.21
CA PRO A 117 11.75 -3.78 -0.75
C PRO A 117 11.24 -3.81 -2.21
N VAL A 118 10.55 -4.89 -2.60
CA VAL A 118 9.90 -4.99 -3.92
C VAL A 118 8.53 -4.31 -3.96
N LEU A 119 7.62 -4.67 -3.04
CA LEU A 119 6.24 -4.16 -3.04
C LEU A 119 6.19 -2.64 -2.85
N ALA A 120 7.02 -2.09 -1.95
CA ALA A 120 7.09 -0.65 -1.69
C ALA A 120 7.44 0.17 -2.94
N ARG A 121 8.22 -0.39 -3.87
CA ARG A 121 8.64 0.29 -5.11
C ARG A 121 7.73 -0.02 -6.30
N CYS A 122 6.70 -0.84 -6.13
CA CYS A 122 5.85 -1.22 -7.24
C CYS A 122 5.01 -0.04 -7.74
N ASP A 123 5.03 0.23 -9.06
CA ASP A 123 4.31 1.36 -9.65
C ASP A 123 2.81 1.38 -9.31
N VAL A 124 2.16 0.22 -9.26
CA VAL A 124 0.73 0.13 -8.92
C VAL A 124 0.47 0.53 -7.46
N PHE A 125 1.41 0.25 -6.56
CA PHE A 125 1.34 0.68 -5.17
C PHE A 125 1.65 2.17 -5.03
N GLN A 126 2.65 2.67 -5.76
CA GLN A 126 2.95 4.10 -5.81
C GLN A 126 1.78 4.92 -6.36
N HIS A 127 1.16 4.47 -7.45
CA HIS A 127 -0.07 5.06 -7.98
C HIS A 127 -1.20 5.05 -6.93
N PHE A 128 -1.36 3.93 -6.21
CA PHE A 128 -2.32 3.84 -5.12
C PHE A 128 -2.08 4.89 -4.01
N LEU A 129 -0.83 5.23 -3.72
CA LEU A 129 -0.47 6.20 -2.67
C LEU A 129 -0.48 7.66 -3.12
N THR A 130 -0.24 7.94 -4.40
CA THR A 130 -0.01 9.32 -4.88
C THR A 130 -1.13 9.86 -5.78
N CYS A 131 -1.92 8.99 -6.43
CA CYS A 131 -2.97 9.47 -7.32
C CYS A 131 -4.08 10.22 -6.55
N SER A 132 -4.40 11.44 -6.99
CA SER A 132 -5.38 12.29 -6.32
C SER A 132 -6.74 11.59 -6.16
N SER A 133 -7.34 11.69 -4.97
CA SER A 133 -8.69 11.16 -4.73
C SER A 133 -9.82 12.02 -5.33
N THR A 134 -9.55 13.26 -5.72
CA THR A 134 -10.54 14.15 -6.36
C THR A 134 -10.65 13.92 -7.86
N ASP A 135 -9.61 13.36 -8.48
CA ASP A 135 -9.59 13.06 -9.90
C ASP A 135 -9.94 11.59 -10.16
N GLU A 136 -11.24 11.31 -10.20
CA GLU A 136 -11.76 9.97 -10.46
C GLU A 136 -11.41 9.47 -11.88
N LYS A 137 -11.04 10.36 -12.82
CA LYS A 137 -10.58 9.97 -14.16
C LYS A 137 -9.15 9.44 -14.10
N SER A 138 -8.23 10.17 -13.45
CA SER A 138 -6.84 9.75 -13.26
C SER A 138 -6.73 8.42 -12.49
N TRP A 139 -7.56 8.23 -11.46
CA TRP A 139 -7.63 6.95 -10.74
C TRP A 139 -8.17 5.79 -11.59
N LYS A 140 -9.05 6.05 -12.56
CA LYS A 140 -9.58 5.00 -13.44
C LYS A 140 -8.61 4.63 -14.56
N GLN A 141 -7.79 5.57 -15.03
CA GLN A 141 -6.80 5.33 -16.09
C GLN A 141 -5.59 4.53 -15.59
N GLY A 142 -5.21 4.67 -14.32
CA GLY A 142 -4.11 3.90 -13.72
C GLY A 142 -4.50 2.54 -13.14
N LYS A 143 -5.73 2.07 -13.39
CA LYS A 143 -6.25 0.78 -12.91
C LYS A 143 -6.10 -0.36 -13.90
#